data_AF-A0A9P5R6U7-F1
#
_entry.id   AF-A0A9P5R6U7-F1
#
_cell.length_a   1.000
_cell.length_b   1.000
_cell.length_c   1.000
_cell.angle_alpha   90.00
_cell.angle_beta   90.00
_cell.angle_gamma   90.00
#
_symmetry.space_group_name_H-M   'P 1'
#
loop_
_entity.id
_entity.type
_entity.pdbx_description
1 polymer ?
#
loop_
_entity_poly.entity_id
_entity_poly.type
_entity_poly.pdbx_seq_one_letter_code
_entity_poly.pdbx_strand_id
1 'polypeptide(L)'
;MGSVWLAIIYIGGWILSMRIFGYFWKNRKLAINNAEPWFPENIPKSQYIALLQQSDPEATETQLKAALMRRAIEGVVRVLSMREDKQVLANLVKQGTVGDDIWVEFTLSEKELEQEIMAIVAEANTFKEGWGQTILQTASETLMHEKNKQTEQEMKLKREEQARQKALKEERKEQTRLLNEKNREAKLEKERAKALQDLLAEENTKPVKKPASPRRQK
;
A
#
# COMPACT_ATOMS: atom_id res chain seq x y z
N MET A 1 -21.52 -34.01 67.49
CA MET A 1 -20.29 -34.13 66.66
C MET A 1 -20.59 -34.37 65.18
N GLY A 2 -21.54 -35.23 64.78
CA GLY A 2 -21.78 -35.53 63.35
C GLY A 2 -22.35 -34.39 62.49
N SER A 3 -23.13 -33.47 63.05
CA SER A 3 -23.77 -32.37 62.30
C SER A 3 -22.79 -31.32 61.76
N VAL A 4 -21.71 -31.03 62.50
CA VAL A 4 -20.67 -30.08 62.09
C VAL A 4 -19.85 -30.63 60.91
N TRP A 5 -19.53 -31.93 60.93
CA TRP A 5 -18.84 -32.59 59.82
C TRP A 5 -19.67 -32.63 58.54
N LEU A 6 -20.99 -32.87 58.64
CA LEU A 6 -21.90 -32.80 57.49
C LEU A 6 -21.93 -31.40 56.86
N ALA A 7 -21.95 -30.34 57.67
CA ALA A 7 -21.90 -28.96 57.18
C ALA A 7 -20.56 -28.63 56.48
N ILE A 8 -19.43 -29.09 57.04
CA ILE A 8 -18.11 -28.89 56.44
C ILE A 8 -17.99 -29.61 55.10
N ILE A 9 -18.46 -30.86 55.01
CA ILE A 9 -18.44 -31.64 53.77
C ILE A 9 -19.33 -30.99 52.70
N TYR A 10 -20.51 -30.48 53.07
CA TYR A 10 -21.42 -29.81 52.14
C TYR A 10 -20.78 -28.53 51.54
N ILE A 11 -20.20 -27.68 52.39
CA ILE A 11 -19.53 -26.45 51.96
C ILE A 11 -18.26 -26.79 51.16
N GLY A 12 -17.47 -27.76 51.61
CA GLY A 12 -16.28 -28.24 50.91
C GLY A 12 -16.60 -28.80 49.52
N GLY A 13 -17.69 -29.55 49.38
CA GLY A 13 -18.18 -30.06 48.09
C GLY A 13 -18.58 -28.93 47.14
N TRP A 14 -19.24 -27.88 47.65
CA TRP A 14 -19.56 -26.68 46.86
C TRP A 14 -18.31 -25.94 46.39
N ILE A 15 -17.34 -25.72 47.28
CA ILE A 15 -16.08 -25.05 46.93
C ILE A 15 -15.30 -25.85 45.89
N LEU A 16 -15.25 -27.18 46.06
CA LEU A 16 -14.57 -28.07 45.12
C LEU A 16 -15.25 -28.06 43.75
N SER A 17 -16.59 -28.13 43.71
CA SER A 17 -17.37 -28.03 42.48
C SER A 17 -17.12 -26.69 41.78
N MET A 18 -17.15 -25.56 42.51
CA MET A 18 -16.87 -24.25 41.94
C MET A 18 -15.44 -24.12 41.42
N ARG A 19 -14.46 -24.71 42.12
CA ARG A 19 -13.06 -24.75 41.68
C ARG A 19 -12.89 -25.54 40.39
N ILE A 20 -13.49 -26.74 40.32
CA ILE A 20 -13.41 -27.60 39.12
C ILE A 20 -14.08 -26.91 37.94
N PHE A 21 -15.27 -26.32 38.14
CA PHE A 21 -15.98 -25.59 37.09
C PHE A 21 -15.19 -24.36 36.62
N GLY A 22 -14.67 -23.55 37.55
CA GLY A 22 -13.85 -22.39 37.22
C GLY A 22 -12.56 -22.75 36.49
N TYR A 23 -11.90 -23.84 36.89
CA TYR A 23 -10.72 -24.36 36.19
C TYR A 23 -11.06 -24.81 34.76
N PHE A 24 -12.14 -25.58 34.59
CA PHE A 24 -12.55 -26.07 33.28
C PHE A 24 -13.00 -24.94 32.35
N TRP A 25 -13.73 -23.95 32.87
CA TRP A 25 -14.17 -22.77 32.11
C TRP A 25 -12.99 -21.90 31.66
N LYS A 26 -12.03 -21.62 32.56
CA LYS A 26 -10.81 -20.89 32.19
C LYS A 26 -9.99 -21.64 31.15
N ASN A 27 -9.80 -22.95 31.32
CA ASN A 27 -9.04 -23.75 30.37
C ASN A 27 -9.72 -23.86 29.01
N ARG A 28 -11.06 -23.93 28.96
CA ARG A 28 -11.80 -23.85 27.70
C ARG A 28 -11.64 -22.49 27.02
N LYS A 29 -11.74 -21.40 27.78
CA LYS A 29 -11.55 -20.04 27.22
C LYS A 29 -10.13 -19.85 26.69
N LEU A 30 -9.11 -20.40 27.37
CA LEU A 30 -7.73 -20.40 26.92
C LEU A 30 -7.51 -21.26 25.66
N ALA A 31 -8.20 -22.40 25.54
CA ALA A 31 -8.09 -23.28 24.36
C ALA A 31 -8.82 -22.74 23.12
N ILE A 32 -9.81 -21.84 23.29
CA ILE A 32 -10.48 -21.14 22.18
C ILE A 32 -9.62 -19.98 21.66
N ASN A 33 -8.68 -19.47 22.47
CA ASN A 33 -7.67 -18.50 22.06
C ASN A 33 -6.55 -19.12 21.20
N ASN A 34 -6.89 -20.00 20.24
CA ASN A 34 -6.06 -20.21 19.05
C ASN A 34 -6.23 -19.01 18.12
N ALA A 35 -6.01 -17.82 18.67
CA ALA A 35 -6.09 -16.57 17.96
C ALA A 35 -4.92 -16.51 16.98
N GLU A 36 -5.22 -16.09 15.75
CA GLU A 36 -4.19 -15.80 14.78
C GLU A 36 -3.32 -14.66 15.32
N PRO A 37 -1.98 -14.70 15.19
CA PRO A 37 -1.14 -13.61 15.65
C PRO A 37 -1.59 -12.28 15.02
N TRP A 38 -1.80 -11.24 15.85
CA TRP A 38 -2.27 -9.93 15.38
C TRP A 38 -1.36 -9.31 14.32
N PHE A 39 -0.05 -9.56 14.43
CA PHE A 39 0.94 -9.16 13.45
C PHE A 39 1.50 -10.36 12.70
N PRO A 40 1.83 -10.18 11.40
CA PRO A 40 2.56 -11.20 10.66
C PRO A 40 3.94 -11.44 11.27
N GLU A 41 4.54 -12.57 10.90
CA GLU A 41 5.87 -12.96 11.33
C GLU A 41 6.89 -11.83 11.13
N ASN A 42 7.70 -11.58 12.17
CA ASN A 42 8.72 -10.54 12.14
C ASN A 42 9.97 -11.02 11.38
N ILE A 43 10.03 -10.72 10.08
CA ILE A 43 11.15 -11.11 9.21
C ILE A 43 12.49 -10.51 9.69
N PRO A 44 12.60 -9.22 10.05
CA PRO A 44 13.84 -8.68 10.60
C PRO A 44 14.32 -9.39 11.88
N LYS A 45 13.39 -9.81 12.75
CA LYS A 45 13.71 -10.60 13.94
C LYS A 45 14.24 -11.98 13.57
N SER A 46 13.58 -12.70 12.65
CA SER A 46 14.03 -14.03 12.25
C SER A 46 15.38 -13.97 11.54
N GLN A 47 15.63 -12.96 10.71
CA GLN A 47 16.96 -12.70 10.12
C GLN A 47 18.02 -12.44 11.19
N TYR A 48 17.72 -11.63 12.20
CA TYR A 48 18.64 -11.38 13.31
C TYR A 48 18.98 -12.66 14.10
N ILE A 49 17.96 -13.46 14.43
CA ILE A 49 18.15 -14.74 15.13
C ILE A 49 18.94 -15.72 14.27
N ALA A 50 18.66 -15.78 12.97
CA ALA A 50 19.42 -16.60 12.03
C ALA A 50 20.89 -16.19 11.98
N LEU A 51 21.18 -14.89 12.01
CA LEU A 51 22.56 -14.36 12.09
C LEU A 51 23.24 -14.73 13.41
N LEU A 52 22.52 -14.73 14.54
CA LEU A 52 23.06 -15.18 15.83
C LEU A 52 23.36 -16.69 15.86
N GLN A 53 22.58 -17.49 15.13
CA GLN A 53 22.76 -18.94 15.05
C GLN A 53 23.79 -19.37 14.00
N GLN A 54 24.22 -18.43 13.14
CA GLN A 54 25.18 -18.70 12.08
C GLN A 54 26.58 -18.91 12.66
N SER A 55 27.13 -20.10 12.48
CA SER A 55 28.46 -20.47 12.98
C SER A 55 29.58 -20.34 11.96
N ASP A 56 29.30 -20.34 10.64
CA ASP A 56 30.33 -20.31 9.60
C ASP A 56 29.83 -19.59 8.32
N PRO A 57 30.39 -18.44 7.91
CA PRO A 57 31.30 -17.57 8.67
C PRO A 57 30.59 -16.90 9.86
N GLU A 58 31.33 -16.61 10.93
CA GLU A 58 30.80 -15.91 12.12
C GLU A 58 30.28 -14.51 11.74
N ALA A 59 29.09 -14.16 12.23
CA ALA A 59 28.49 -12.87 11.97
C ALA A 59 29.31 -11.75 12.61
N THR A 60 29.71 -10.76 11.81
CA THR A 60 30.44 -9.61 12.34
C THR A 60 29.54 -8.76 13.25
N GLU A 61 30.14 -8.13 14.26
CA GLU A 61 29.41 -7.27 15.20
C GLU A 61 28.65 -6.14 14.49
N THR A 62 29.20 -5.61 13.39
CA THR A 62 28.55 -4.59 12.57
C THR A 62 27.29 -5.11 11.86
N GLN A 63 27.30 -6.34 11.37
CA GLN A 63 26.12 -6.99 10.80
C GLN A 63 25.04 -7.24 11.86
N LEU A 64 25.42 -7.70 13.06
CA LEU A 64 24.48 -7.89 14.17
C LEU A 64 23.85 -6.57 14.62
N LYS A 65 24.63 -5.51 14.76
CA LYS A 65 24.12 -4.16 15.09
C LYS A 65 23.18 -3.63 14.00
N ALA A 66 23.52 -3.82 12.73
CA ALA A 66 22.67 -3.41 11.60
C ALA A 66 21.35 -4.21 11.55
N ALA A 67 21.42 -5.52 11.79
CA ALA A 67 20.23 -6.39 11.86
C ALA A 67 19.34 -6.05 13.06
N LEU A 68 19.92 -5.79 14.24
CA LEU A 68 19.18 -5.32 15.41
C LEU A 68 18.50 -3.96 15.13
N MET A 69 19.18 -3.06 14.42
CA MET A 69 18.59 -1.78 13.99
C MET A 69 17.40 -1.98 13.04
N ARG A 70 17.49 -2.90 12.07
CA ARG A 70 16.37 -3.26 11.20
C ARG A 70 15.19 -3.84 11.98
N ARG A 71 15.47 -4.69 12.96
CA ARG A 71 14.46 -5.21 13.90
C ARG A 71 13.82 -4.09 14.73
N ALA A 72 14.60 -3.11 15.20
CA ALA A 72 14.10 -1.95 15.93
C ALA A 72 13.19 -1.06 15.06
N ILE A 73 13.54 -0.84 13.79
CA ILE A 73 12.71 -0.08 12.83
C ILE A 73 11.34 -0.75 12.68
N GLU A 74 11.30 -2.06 12.45
CA GLU A 74 10.05 -2.82 12.35
C GLU A 74 9.23 -2.77 13.66
N GLY A 75 9.90 -2.86 14.81
CA GLY A 75 9.26 -2.66 16.11
C GLY A 75 8.58 -1.28 16.23
N VAL A 76 9.25 -0.21 15.80
CA VAL A 76 8.67 1.14 15.78
C VAL A 76 7.48 1.24 14.83
N VAL A 77 7.56 0.65 13.63
CA VAL A 77 6.44 0.60 12.68
C VAL A 77 5.21 -0.03 13.33
N ARG A 78 5.37 -1.20 13.97
CA ARG A 78 4.28 -1.91 14.65
C ARG A 78 3.71 -1.13 15.84
N VAL A 79 4.56 -0.44 16.60
CA VAL A 79 4.09 0.41 17.71
C VAL A 79 3.27 1.58 17.20
N LEU A 80 3.67 2.22 16.10
CA LEU A 80 2.92 3.32 15.50
C LEU A 80 1.57 2.84 14.97
N SER A 81 1.53 1.72 14.26
CA SER A 81 0.26 1.16 13.76
C SER A 81 -0.67 0.77 14.92
N MET A 82 -0.16 0.11 15.96
CA MET A 82 -0.97 -0.23 17.14
C MET A 82 -1.55 0.99 17.85
N ARG A 83 -0.82 2.10 17.91
CA ARG A 83 -1.35 3.34 18.52
C ARG A 83 -2.51 3.91 17.75
N GLU A 84 -2.45 3.88 16.42
CA GLU A 84 -3.54 4.29 15.53
C GLU A 84 -4.73 3.34 15.69
N ASP A 85 -4.49 2.03 15.60
CA ASP A 85 -5.52 0.99 15.69
C ASP A 85 -6.26 1.02 17.03
N LYS A 86 -5.55 1.25 18.15
CA LYS A 86 -6.15 1.32 19.49
C LYS A 86 -7.24 2.38 19.59
N GLN A 87 -7.04 3.53 18.97
CA GLN A 87 -8.02 4.62 18.98
C GLN A 87 -9.26 4.26 18.15
N VAL A 88 -9.05 3.64 16.99
CA VAL A 88 -10.15 3.20 16.11
C VAL A 88 -10.94 2.07 16.79
N LEU A 89 -10.26 1.06 17.31
CA LEU A 89 -10.86 -0.10 17.95
C LEU A 89 -11.65 0.29 19.21
N ALA A 90 -11.13 1.21 20.03
CA ALA A 90 -11.83 1.69 21.21
C ALA A 90 -13.18 2.35 20.86
N ASN A 91 -13.28 3.00 19.70
CA ASN A 91 -14.54 3.57 19.22
C ASN A 91 -15.49 2.50 18.67
N LEU A 92 -14.97 1.53 17.93
CA LEU A 92 -15.76 0.42 17.38
C LEU A 92 -16.35 -0.49 18.48
N VAL A 93 -15.58 -0.78 19.52
CA VAL A 93 -16.05 -1.55 20.69
C VAL A 93 -17.19 -0.82 21.40
N LYS A 94 -17.09 0.51 21.58
CA LYS A 94 -18.18 1.31 22.16
C LYS A 94 -19.46 1.30 21.32
N GLN A 95 -19.32 1.20 20.00
CA GLN A 95 -20.46 1.09 19.07
C GLN A 95 -21.07 -0.31 19.06
N GLY A 96 -20.41 -1.31 19.65
CA GLY A 96 -20.87 -2.70 19.68
C GLY A 96 -20.75 -3.43 18.34
N THR A 97 -20.02 -2.86 17.36
CA THR A 97 -19.79 -3.48 16.04
C THR A 97 -18.69 -4.54 16.06
N VAL A 98 -17.84 -4.51 17.10
CA VAL A 98 -16.71 -5.42 17.29
C VAL A 98 -16.87 -6.10 18.65
N GLY A 99 -16.60 -7.42 18.71
CA GLY A 99 -16.67 -8.20 19.94
C GLY A 99 -15.58 -7.87 20.95
N ASP A 100 -15.87 -8.05 22.24
CA ASP A 100 -14.92 -7.83 23.35
C ASP A 100 -13.69 -8.75 23.27
N ASP A 101 -13.84 -9.94 22.68
CA ASP A 101 -12.74 -10.89 22.51
C ASP A 101 -11.59 -10.31 21.66
N ILE A 102 -11.89 -9.52 20.62
CA ILE A 102 -10.89 -8.85 19.77
C ILE A 102 -10.14 -7.79 20.58
N TRP A 103 -10.82 -7.08 21.48
CA TRP A 103 -10.19 -6.09 22.35
C TRP A 103 -9.21 -6.74 23.33
N VAL A 104 -9.57 -7.90 23.87
CA VAL A 104 -8.68 -8.71 24.74
C VAL A 104 -7.46 -9.20 23.95
N GLU A 105 -7.65 -9.71 22.74
CA GLU A 105 -6.57 -10.17 21.85
C GLU A 105 -5.62 -9.03 21.45
N PHE A 106 -6.17 -7.87 21.11
CA PHE A 106 -5.40 -6.66 20.82
C PHE A 106 -4.53 -6.25 22.02
N THR A 107 -5.11 -6.27 23.22
CA THR A 107 -4.38 -5.93 24.47
C THR A 107 -3.31 -6.97 24.82
N LEU A 108 -3.51 -8.23 24.47
CA LEU A 108 -2.49 -9.27 24.62
C LEU A 108 -1.32 -8.99 23.66
N SER A 109 -1.63 -8.73 22.39
CA SER A 109 -0.65 -8.40 21.36
C SER A 109 0.12 -7.11 21.67
N GLU A 110 -0.52 -6.12 22.30
CA GLU A 110 0.14 -4.91 22.85
C GLU A 110 1.27 -5.27 23.80
N LYS A 111 0.98 -6.17 24.76
CA LYS A 111 1.96 -6.58 25.76
C LYS A 111 3.09 -7.41 25.14
N GLU A 112 2.79 -8.25 24.16
CA GLU A 112 3.81 -9.02 23.44
C GLU A 112 4.76 -8.09 22.68
N LEU A 113 4.22 -7.06 22.01
CA LEU A 113 5.02 -6.04 21.34
C LEU A 113 5.85 -5.22 22.35
N GLU A 114 5.28 -4.81 23.48
CA GLU A 114 6.03 -4.11 24.54
C GLU A 114 7.22 -4.95 25.05
N GLN A 115 7.00 -6.25 25.27
CA GLN A 115 8.08 -7.18 25.66
C GLN A 115 9.16 -7.29 24.58
N GLU A 116 8.77 -7.35 23.30
CA GLU A 116 9.73 -7.36 22.20
C GLU A 116 10.57 -6.08 22.17
N ILE A 117 9.95 -4.91 22.36
CA ILE A 117 10.67 -3.63 22.40
C ILE A 117 11.62 -3.58 23.60
N MET A 118 11.22 -4.04 24.78
CA MET A 118 12.10 -4.14 25.94
C MET A 118 13.28 -5.08 25.68
N ALA A 119 13.07 -6.20 25.00
CA ALA A 119 14.13 -7.12 24.61
C ALA A 119 15.15 -6.46 23.66
N ILE A 120 14.67 -5.68 22.66
CA ILE A 120 15.54 -4.93 21.74
C ILE A 120 16.39 -3.91 22.50
N VAL A 121 15.80 -3.19 23.46
CA VAL A 121 16.51 -2.20 24.29
C VAL A 121 17.57 -2.88 25.16
N ALA A 122 17.23 -4.02 25.78
CA ALA A 122 18.18 -4.79 26.59
C ALA A 122 19.35 -5.32 25.75
N GLU A 123 19.07 -5.84 24.56
CA GLU A 123 20.06 -6.35 23.61
C GLU A 123 20.93 -5.22 23.02
N ALA A 124 20.36 -4.05 22.76
CA ALA A 124 21.16 -2.88 22.37
C ALA A 124 22.16 -2.50 23.48
N ASN A 125 21.76 -2.56 24.75
CA ASN A 125 22.64 -2.28 25.86
C ASN A 125 23.77 -3.31 26.02
N THR A 126 23.61 -4.55 25.54
CA THR A 126 24.69 -5.56 25.57
C THR A 126 25.77 -5.27 24.53
N PHE A 127 25.42 -4.62 23.41
CA PHE A 127 26.39 -4.18 22.41
C PHE A 127 27.12 -2.89 22.79
N LYS A 128 26.42 -1.94 23.41
CA LYS A 128 26.99 -0.68 23.88
C LYS A 128 26.12 -0.10 24.99
N GLU A 129 26.74 0.21 26.13
CA GLU A 129 26.06 0.85 27.25
C GLU A 129 25.36 2.15 26.82
N GLY A 130 24.09 2.28 27.21
CA GLY A 130 23.26 3.45 26.89
C GLY A 130 22.67 3.47 25.47
N TRP A 131 23.05 2.53 24.58
CA TRP A 131 22.50 2.49 23.22
C TRP A 131 21.00 2.18 23.19
N GLY A 132 20.50 1.43 24.18
CA GLY A 132 19.08 1.14 24.29
C GLY A 132 18.19 2.38 24.45
N GLN A 133 18.71 3.50 24.97
CA GLN A 133 17.94 4.74 25.09
C GLN A 133 17.78 5.47 23.76
N THR A 134 18.78 5.36 22.88
CA THR A 134 18.82 6.11 21.61
C THR A 134 18.38 5.26 20.42
N ILE A 135 18.49 3.93 20.47
CA ILE A 135 18.24 3.04 19.32
C ILE A 135 16.83 3.23 18.72
N LEU A 136 15.80 3.33 19.57
CA LEU A 136 14.42 3.51 19.10
C LEU A 136 14.18 4.91 18.51
N GLN A 137 14.87 5.94 19.03
CA GLN A 137 14.81 7.30 18.47
C GLN A 137 15.43 7.32 17.08
N THR A 138 16.65 6.78 16.94
CA THR A 138 17.34 6.66 15.65
C THR A 138 16.55 5.78 14.67
N ALA A 139 15.89 4.72 15.14
CA ALA A 139 15.03 3.88 14.32
C ALA A 139 13.82 4.66 13.78
N SER A 140 13.18 5.48 14.62
CA SER A 140 12.07 6.35 14.21
C SER A 140 12.52 7.40 13.18
N GLU A 141 13.69 8.01 13.36
CA GLU A 141 14.26 8.96 12.40
C GLU A 141 14.58 8.27 11.06
N THR A 142 15.13 7.06 11.11
CA THR A 142 15.44 6.26 9.92
C THR A 142 14.17 5.90 9.15
N LEU A 143 13.11 5.48 9.86
CA LEU A 143 11.81 5.19 9.27
C LEU A 143 11.23 6.41 8.55
N MET A 144 11.29 7.58 9.19
CA MET A 144 10.80 8.83 8.60
C MET A 144 11.61 9.21 7.35
N HIS A 145 12.94 9.06 7.40
CA HIS A 145 13.79 9.30 6.25
C HIS A 145 13.50 8.34 5.09
N GLU A 146 13.29 7.04 5.37
CA GLU A 146 12.91 6.06 4.35
C GLU A 146 11.57 6.42 3.68
N LYS A 147 10.55 6.80 4.47
CA LYS A 147 9.25 7.25 3.92
C LYS A 147 9.37 8.51 3.08
N ASN A 148 10.16 9.49 3.52
CA ASN A 148 10.40 10.71 2.75
C ASN A 148 11.09 10.40 1.41
N LYS A 149 12.11 9.53 1.43
CA LYS A 149 12.81 9.10 0.22
C LYS A 149 11.89 8.37 -0.77
N GLN A 150 11.01 7.48 -0.28
CA GLN A 150 10.01 6.80 -1.10
C GLN A 150 9.05 7.82 -1.74
N THR A 151 8.53 8.75 -0.94
CA THR A 151 7.65 9.83 -1.42
C THR A 151 8.32 10.68 -2.50
N GLU A 152 9.59 11.04 -2.31
CA GLU A 152 10.36 11.79 -3.32
C GLU A 152 10.52 11.01 -4.62
N GLN A 153 10.78 9.70 -4.54
CA GLN A 153 10.89 8.83 -5.72
C GLN A 153 9.56 8.75 -6.48
N GLU A 154 8.45 8.52 -5.77
CA GLU A 154 7.11 8.52 -6.37
C GLU A 154 6.78 9.86 -7.03
N MET A 155 7.15 10.98 -6.39
CA MET A 155 6.93 12.32 -6.93
C MET A 155 7.75 12.55 -8.20
N LYS A 156 8.97 12.02 -8.30
CA LYS A 156 9.78 12.08 -9.53
C LYS A 156 9.13 11.27 -10.66
N LEU A 157 8.71 10.04 -10.39
CA LEU A 157 8.03 9.19 -11.38
C LEU A 157 6.74 9.84 -11.89
N LYS A 158 5.89 10.34 -10.99
CA LYS A 158 4.66 11.05 -11.36
C LYS A 158 4.94 12.31 -12.20
N ARG A 159 6.02 13.04 -11.92
CA ARG A 159 6.43 14.21 -12.73
C ARG A 159 6.85 13.81 -14.14
N GLU A 160 7.63 12.73 -14.28
CA GLU A 160 8.05 12.21 -15.58
C GLU A 160 6.85 11.70 -16.40
N GLU A 161 5.94 10.96 -15.78
CA GLU A 161 4.70 10.51 -16.42
C GLU A 161 3.85 11.71 -16.88
N GLN A 162 3.70 12.72 -16.02
CA GLN A 162 3.00 13.95 -16.39
C GLN A 162 3.66 14.68 -17.55
N ALA A 163 4.99 14.73 -17.60
CA ALA A 163 5.72 15.34 -18.72
C ALA A 163 5.52 14.56 -20.02
N ARG A 164 5.60 13.22 -20.00
CA ARG A 164 5.31 12.36 -21.16
C ARG A 164 3.88 12.53 -21.64
N GLN A 165 2.92 12.58 -20.72
CA GLN A 165 1.50 12.80 -21.06
C GLN A 165 1.27 14.19 -21.68
N LYS A 166 2.00 15.22 -21.24
CA LYS A 166 1.93 16.56 -21.84
C LYS A 166 2.53 16.56 -23.24
N ALA A 167 3.71 15.98 -23.45
CA ALA A 167 4.34 15.87 -24.76
C ALA A 167 3.46 15.11 -25.77
N LEU A 168 2.90 13.96 -25.37
CA LEU A 168 1.98 13.20 -26.23
C LEU A 168 0.71 14.00 -26.57
N LYS A 169 0.18 14.77 -25.62
CA LYS A 169 -0.96 15.67 -25.88
C LYS A 169 -0.60 16.79 -26.84
N GLU A 170 0.63 17.30 -26.79
CA GLU A 170 1.13 18.33 -27.73
C GLU A 170 1.28 17.75 -29.13
N GLU A 171 1.95 16.60 -29.29
CA GLU A 171 2.09 15.90 -30.57
C GLU A 171 0.72 15.57 -31.19
N ARG A 172 -0.24 15.08 -30.38
CA ARG A 172 -1.60 14.77 -30.85
C ARG A 172 -2.34 16.02 -31.34
N LYS A 173 -2.16 17.16 -30.65
CA LYS A 173 -2.72 18.44 -31.08
C LYS A 173 -2.10 18.90 -32.40
N GLU A 174 -0.79 18.76 -32.55
CA GLU A 174 -0.09 19.11 -33.80
C GLU A 174 -0.54 18.23 -34.96
N GLN A 175 -0.60 16.92 -34.78
CA GLN A 175 -1.11 15.99 -35.80
C GLN A 175 -2.53 16.34 -36.23
N THR A 176 -3.40 16.70 -35.27
CA THR A 176 -4.78 17.09 -35.56
C THR A 176 -4.84 18.42 -36.32
N ARG A 177 -3.97 19.39 -36.00
CA ARG A 177 -3.86 20.66 -36.75
C ARG A 177 -3.43 20.41 -38.20
N LEU A 178 -2.37 19.63 -38.40
CA LEU A 178 -1.85 19.30 -39.74
C LEU A 178 -2.89 18.52 -40.57
N LEU A 179 -3.60 17.57 -39.95
CA LEU A 179 -4.69 16.84 -40.62
C LEU A 179 -5.83 17.78 -41.06
N ASN A 180 -6.20 18.74 -40.20
CA ASN A 180 -7.23 19.73 -40.53
C ASN A 180 -6.81 20.67 -41.66
N GLU A 181 -5.54 21.07 -41.73
CA GLU A 181 -4.98 21.86 -42.83
C GLU A 181 -5.02 21.08 -44.16
N LYS A 182 -4.53 19.84 -44.18
CA LYS A 182 -4.62 18.97 -45.36
C LYS A 182 -6.06 18.76 -45.83
N ASN A 183 -6.99 18.56 -44.89
CA ASN A 183 -8.41 18.42 -45.22
C ASN A 183 -9.01 19.70 -45.81
N ARG A 184 -8.51 20.89 -45.42
CA ARG A 184 -8.91 22.17 -46.01
C ARG A 184 -8.34 22.32 -47.43
N GLU A 185 -7.08 22.01 -47.64
CA GLU A 185 -6.45 22.05 -48.95
C GLU A 185 -7.13 21.09 -49.94
N ALA A 186 -7.39 19.85 -49.52
CA ALA A 186 -8.10 18.87 -50.35
C ALA A 186 -9.53 19.32 -50.71
N LYS A 187 -10.20 20.09 -49.85
CA LYS A 187 -11.50 20.70 -50.18
C LYS A 187 -11.35 21.77 -51.26
N LEU A 188 -10.38 22.66 -51.11
CA LEU A 188 -10.09 23.71 -52.10
C LEU A 188 -9.68 23.11 -53.45
N GLU A 189 -8.91 22.03 -53.47
CA GLU A 189 -8.55 21.32 -54.71
C GLU A 189 -9.76 20.69 -55.39
N LYS A 190 -10.66 20.05 -54.62
CA LYS A 190 -11.91 19.51 -55.15
C LYS A 190 -12.80 20.61 -55.74
N GLU A 191 -12.89 21.76 -55.08
CA GLU A 191 -13.62 22.92 -55.59
C GLU A 191 -12.99 23.46 -56.87
N ARG A 192 -11.65 23.59 -56.93
CA ARG A 192 -10.92 23.99 -58.14
C ARG A 192 -11.13 23.00 -59.29
N ALA A 193 -11.06 21.70 -59.03
CA ALA A 193 -11.28 20.66 -60.05
C ALA A 193 -12.70 20.71 -60.60
N LYS A 194 -13.71 20.91 -59.73
CA LYS A 194 -15.09 21.10 -60.15
C LYS A 194 -15.27 22.37 -61.00
N ALA A 195 -14.67 23.49 -60.61
CA ALA A 195 -14.70 24.73 -61.38
C ALA A 195 -14.03 24.60 -62.77
N LEU A 196 -12.91 23.88 -62.86
CA LEU A 196 -12.27 23.58 -64.14
C LEU A 196 -13.16 22.72 -65.03
N GLN A 197 -13.84 21.73 -64.45
CA GLN A 197 -14.79 20.88 -65.17
C GLN A 197 -15.98 21.69 -65.73
N ASP A 198 -16.53 22.62 -64.94
CA ASP A 198 -17.62 23.51 -65.36
C ASP A 198 -17.16 24.45 -66.50
N LEU A 199 -15.94 25.00 -66.45
CA LEU A 199 -15.37 25.83 -67.52
C LEU A 199 -15.17 25.07 -68.85
N LEU A 200 -14.70 23.82 -68.78
CA LEU A 200 -14.57 22.95 -69.97
C LEU A 200 -15.92 22.57 -70.57
N ALA A 201 -16.96 22.45 -69.74
CA ALA A 201 -18.33 22.27 -70.21
C ALA A 201 -18.85 23.53 -70.92
N GLU A 202 -18.56 24.73 -70.39
CA GLU A 202 -18.91 26.00 -71.04
C GLU A 202 -18.17 26.20 -72.38
N GLU A 203 -16.88 25.86 -72.48
CA GLU A 203 -16.12 25.93 -73.73
C GLU A 203 -16.72 25.04 -74.84
N ASN A 204 -17.17 23.83 -74.50
CA ASN A 204 -17.83 22.92 -75.44
C ASN A 204 -19.23 23.39 -75.89
N THR A 205 -19.85 24.34 -75.18
CA THR A 205 -21.18 24.88 -75.54
C THR A 205 -21.13 26.14 -76.40
N LYS A 206 -19.94 26.71 -76.68
CA LYS A 206 -19.81 27.84 -77.63
C LYS A 206 -19.93 27.35 -79.08
N PRO A 207 -20.98 27.73 -79.83
CA PRO A 207 -21.20 27.22 -81.18
C PRO A 207 -20.22 27.85 -82.18
N VAL A 208 -19.32 27.02 -82.73
CA VAL A 208 -18.51 27.37 -83.90
C VAL A 208 -19.44 27.55 -85.11
N LYS A 209 -19.64 28.81 -85.52
CA LYS A 209 -20.40 29.19 -86.73
C LYS A 209 -19.78 28.56 -87.98
N LYS A 210 -20.52 27.69 -88.67
CA LYS A 210 -20.19 27.23 -90.04
C LYS A 210 -20.33 28.39 -91.04
N PRO A 211 -19.30 28.81 -91.79
CA PRO A 211 -19.47 29.74 -92.89
C PRO A 211 -20.06 29.03 -94.11
N ALA A 212 -21.05 29.68 -94.73
CA ALA A 212 -21.80 29.20 -95.87
C ALA A 212 -21.20 29.64 -97.22
N SER A 213 -21.40 28.78 -98.23
CA SER A 213 -21.47 29.07 -99.70
C SER A 213 -20.15 29.43 -100.43
N PRO A 214 -20.02 29.27 -101.79
CA PRO A 214 -21.10 29.49 -102.78
C PRO A 214 -21.20 28.58 -104.02
N ARG A 215 -22.47 28.36 -104.40
CA ARG A 215 -23.10 28.48 -105.73
C ARG A 215 -22.17 28.93 -106.87
N ARG A 216 -22.00 28.09 -107.90
CA ARG A 216 -21.50 28.46 -109.24
C ARG A 216 -22.71 28.73 -110.16
N GLN A 217 -22.86 29.96 -110.62
CA GLN A 217 -23.66 30.33 -111.79
C GLN A 217 -22.74 30.45 -113.01
N LYS A 218 -23.22 29.96 -114.15
CA LYS A 218 -23.04 30.61 -115.44
C LYS A 218 -24.17 31.61 -115.61
#